data_AF-A0A194X5A0-F1
#
_entry.id   AF-A0A194X5A0-F1
#
_cell.length_a   1.000
_cell.length_b   1.000
_cell.length_c   1.000
_cell.angle_alpha   90.00
_cell.angle_beta   90.00
_cell.angle_gamma   90.00
#
_symmetry.space_group_name_H-M   'P 1'
#
loop_
_entity.id
_entity.type
_entity.pdbx_description
1 polymer ?
#
loop_
_entity_poly.entity_id
_entity_poly.type
_entity_poly.pdbx_seq_one_letter_code
_entity_poly.pdbx_strand_id
1 'polypeptide(L)'
;MLGWDAGSWGFHSDDGCLYEDGKQSWKGILYSDPYTGGEVIGCGVNFAENTAFYTRGGKVVGDTVTEAKIIGRAFQDIRGKLYPAVSMDITQEGWEITAVFPGKDGTSPDFIFQGDLESSETLAPPVKKDDSSTSDDADSGSEIVVIED
;
A
#
# COMPACT_ATOMS: atom_id res chain seq x y z
N MET A 1 -6.68 4.92 -13.20
CA MET A 1 -5.53 4.65 -12.31
C MET A 1 -5.15 3.18 -12.41
N LEU A 2 -3.90 2.80 -12.11
CA LEU A 2 -3.46 1.39 -12.18
C LEU A 2 -4.41 0.49 -11.39
N GLY A 3 -4.79 -0.66 -11.95
CA GLY A 3 -5.77 -1.59 -11.37
C GLY A 3 -7.20 -1.44 -11.91
N TRP A 4 -7.55 -0.29 -12.51
CA TRP A 4 -8.90 -0.09 -13.09
C TRP A 4 -9.05 -0.68 -14.50
N ASP A 5 -7.95 -0.82 -15.24
CA ASP A 5 -7.94 -1.43 -16.56
C ASP A 5 -7.48 -2.89 -16.47
N ALA A 6 -8.03 -3.74 -17.34
CA ALA A 6 -7.65 -5.15 -17.44
C ALA A 6 -6.13 -5.31 -17.67
N GLY A 7 -5.53 -6.28 -16.99
CA GLY A 7 -4.08 -6.51 -17.04
C GLY A 7 -3.23 -5.50 -16.26
N SER A 8 -3.83 -4.72 -15.36
CA SER A 8 -3.10 -3.83 -14.45
C SER A 8 -3.43 -4.10 -12.99
N TRP A 9 -2.50 -3.77 -12.10
CA TRP A 9 -2.64 -3.94 -10.65
C TRP A 9 -2.09 -2.69 -9.96
N GLY A 10 -2.75 -2.21 -8.91
CA GLY A 10 -2.33 -0.99 -8.23
C GLY A 10 -2.80 -0.90 -6.78
N PHE A 11 -1.95 -0.30 -5.95
CA PHE A 11 -2.25 0.09 -4.57
C PHE A 11 -2.35 1.61 -4.50
N HIS A 12 -3.54 2.12 -4.18
CA HIS A 12 -3.84 3.54 -4.22
C HIS A 12 -3.59 4.18 -2.86
N SER A 13 -2.97 5.37 -2.89
CA SER A 13 -2.46 6.04 -1.70
C SER A 13 -3.53 6.76 -0.90
N ASP A 14 -4.57 7.23 -1.57
CA ASP A 14 -5.63 8.09 -1.03
C ASP A 14 -6.61 7.31 -0.15
N ASP A 15 -6.89 6.06 -0.49
CA ASP A 15 -7.84 5.20 0.21
C ASP A 15 -7.21 3.96 0.87
N GLY A 16 -5.96 3.64 0.55
CA GLY A 16 -5.30 2.45 1.08
C GLY A 16 -5.85 1.14 0.50
N CYS A 17 -6.44 1.20 -0.69
CA CYS A 17 -7.06 0.05 -1.35
C CYS A 17 -6.24 -0.50 -2.52
N LEU A 18 -6.42 -1.79 -2.76
CA LEU A 18 -5.97 -2.49 -3.96
C LEU A 18 -7.04 -2.47 -5.05
N TYR A 19 -6.57 -2.38 -6.29
CA TYR A 19 -7.35 -2.47 -7.51
C TYR A 19 -6.64 -3.42 -8.48
N GLU A 20 -7.38 -4.33 -9.11
CA GLU A 20 -6.79 -5.38 -9.94
C GLU A 20 -7.61 -5.73 -11.18
N ASP A 21 -6.93 -5.87 -12.32
CA ASP A 21 -7.40 -6.50 -13.55
C ASP A 21 -8.75 -5.99 -14.06
N GLY A 22 -9.09 -4.73 -13.78
CA GLY A 22 -10.41 -4.17 -14.07
C GLY A 22 -11.58 -4.90 -13.39
N LYS A 23 -11.28 -5.76 -12.41
CA LYS A 23 -12.24 -6.47 -11.58
C LYS A 23 -12.45 -5.68 -10.29
N GLN A 24 -13.72 -5.54 -9.94
CA GLN A 24 -14.20 -4.85 -8.74
C GLN A 24 -14.02 -3.33 -8.73
N SER A 25 -15.00 -2.73 -8.06
CA SER A 25 -15.59 -1.40 -8.23
C SER A 25 -14.70 -0.27 -7.75
N TRP A 26 -15.11 0.95 -8.09
CA TRP A 26 -14.77 2.26 -7.50
C TRP A 26 -14.53 2.34 -5.98
N LYS A 27 -14.67 1.24 -5.24
CA LYS A 27 -14.41 1.14 -3.80
C LYS A 27 -13.05 0.48 -3.45
N GLY A 28 -12.51 -0.38 -4.32
CA GLY A 28 -11.28 -1.12 -4.05
C GLY A 28 -11.36 -2.13 -2.89
N ILE A 29 -10.25 -2.81 -2.61
CA ILE A 29 -10.09 -3.74 -1.47
C ILE A 29 -9.14 -3.12 -0.44
N LEU A 30 -9.63 -2.80 0.76
CA LEU A 30 -8.78 -2.27 1.84
C LEU A 30 -7.62 -3.21 2.12
N TYR A 31 -6.40 -2.66 2.12
CA TYR A 31 -5.17 -3.44 2.23
C TYR A 31 -4.19 -2.88 3.27
N SER A 32 -4.09 -1.56 3.37
CA SER A 32 -3.26 -0.88 4.37
C SER A 32 -3.84 0.50 4.64
N ASP A 33 -3.40 1.13 5.73
CA ASP A 33 -3.61 2.56 5.95
C ASP A 33 -3.12 3.37 4.73
N PRO A 34 -3.82 4.44 4.31
CA PRO A 34 -3.34 5.41 3.34
C PRO A 34 -1.89 5.85 3.62
N TYR A 35 -1.17 6.23 2.58
CA TYR A 35 0.20 6.74 2.71
C TYR A 35 0.31 8.16 2.20
N THR A 36 1.26 8.89 2.79
CA THR A 36 1.40 10.35 2.68
C THR A 36 2.80 10.74 2.22
N GLY A 37 3.02 12.05 2.06
CA GLY A 37 4.30 12.61 1.64
C GLY A 37 5.47 12.18 2.52
N GLY A 38 6.59 11.84 1.87
CA GLY A 38 7.82 11.42 2.54
C GLY A 38 7.88 9.94 2.90
N GLU A 39 6.87 9.14 2.58
CA GLU A 39 6.93 7.68 2.74
C GLU A 39 7.54 6.98 1.52
N VAL A 40 8.20 5.85 1.75
CA VAL A 40 8.73 4.98 0.69
C VAL A 40 7.83 3.76 0.59
N ILE A 41 7.33 3.49 -0.61
CA ILE A 41 6.51 2.34 -0.94
C ILE A 41 7.25 1.53 -2.01
N GLY A 42 7.44 0.25 -1.74
CA GLY A 42 8.01 -0.72 -2.68
C GLY A 42 6.97 -1.77 -3.05
N CYS A 43 7.23 -2.51 -4.13
CA CYS A 43 6.46 -3.68 -4.49
C CYS A 43 7.37 -4.80 -4.99
N GLY A 44 6.92 -6.03 -4.84
CA GLY A 44 7.60 -7.23 -5.30
C GLY A 44 6.61 -8.20 -5.96
N VAL A 45 7.12 -8.98 -6.91
CA VAL A 45 6.36 -10.05 -7.58
C VAL A 45 7.09 -11.37 -7.34
N ASN A 46 6.39 -12.33 -6.76
CA ASN A 46 6.86 -13.70 -6.68
C ASN A 46 6.32 -14.48 -7.88
N PHE A 47 7.17 -14.72 -8.88
CA PHE A 47 6.79 -15.43 -10.09
C PHE A 47 6.59 -16.94 -9.89
N ALA A 48 7.16 -17.53 -8.83
CA ALA A 48 6.93 -18.94 -8.52
C ALA A 48 5.51 -19.15 -7.99
N GLU A 49 5.08 -18.26 -7.10
CA GLU A 49 3.75 -18.32 -6.46
C GLU A 49 2.66 -17.56 -7.26
N ASN A 50 3.04 -16.80 -8.29
CA ASN A 50 2.17 -15.89 -9.06
C ASN A 50 1.46 -14.86 -8.16
N THR A 51 2.17 -14.36 -7.14
CA THR A 51 1.67 -13.37 -6.19
C THR A 51 2.47 -12.08 -6.26
N ALA A 52 1.92 -11.01 -5.72
CA ALA A 52 2.65 -9.77 -5.46
C ALA A 52 2.33 -9.22 -4.09
N PHE A 53 3.22 -8.38 -3.57
CA PHE A 53 3.12 -7.74 -2.27
C PHE A 53 3.68 -6.32 -2.34
N TYR A 54 3.31 -5.50 -1.35
CA TYR A 54 3.90 -4.19 -1.13
C TYR A 54 4.74 -4.16 0.15
N THR A 55 5.70 -3.25 0.16
CA THR A 55 6.51 -2.92 1.33
C THR A 55 6.35 -1.44 1.66
N ARG A 56 6.43 -1.07 2.94
CA ARG A 56 6.39 0.32 3.40
C ARG A 56 7.58 0.63 4.29
N GLY A 57 8.15 1.82 4.13
CA GLY A 57 9.38 2.24 4.80
C GLY A 57 10.61 2.02 3.92
N GLY A 58 11.81 2.09 4.52
CA GLY A 58 13.05 1.93 3.76
C GLY A 58 13.64 3.21 3.16
N LYS A 59 13.85 4.25 3.98
CA LYS A 59 14.45 5.50 3.50
C LYS A 59 15.98 5.39 3.47
N VAL A 60 16.59 5.93 2.41
CA VAL A 60 18.04 6.14 2.35
C VAL A 60 18.37 7.43 3.08
N VAL A 61 19.18 7.35 4.15
CA VAL A 61 19.68 8.48 4.92
C VAL A 61 21.21 8.35 5.02
N GLY A 62 21.93 9.13 4.20
CA GLY A 62 23.36 8.92 3.99
C GLY A 62 23.62 7.51 3.44
N ASP A 63 24.51 6.75 4.08
CA ASP A 63 24.84 5.37 3.70
C ASP A 63 23.92 4.32 4.38
N THR A 64 22.87 4.75 5.09
CA THR A 64 21.98 3.86 5.85
C THR A 64 20.61 3.77 5.18
N VAL A 65 20.09 2.55 5.02
CA VAL A 65 18.70 2.30 4.63
C VAL A 65 17.92 1.91 5.88
N THR A 66 16.85 2.65 6.21
CA THR A 66 15.98 2.28 7.34
C THR A 66 15.24 0.98 7.05
N GLU A 67 14.64 0.36 8.06
CA GLU A 67 13.84 -0.84 7.84
C GLU A 67 12.62 -0.55 6.95
N ALA A 68 12.35 -1.44 6.01
CA ALA A 68 11.09 -1.54 5.28
C ALA A 68 10.39 -2.82 5.71
N LYS A 69 9.07 -2.78 5.83
CA LYS A 69 8.25 -3.93 6.25
C LYS A 69 7.37 -4.41 5.10
N ILE A 70 7.22 -5.73 4.99
CA ILE A 70 6.21 -6.35 4.13
C ILE A 70 4.83 -6.05 4.73
N ILE A 71 3.92 -5.52 3.90
CA ILE A 71 2.53 -5.29 4.33
C ILE A 71 1.77 -6.62 4.29
N GLY A 72 2.01 -7.43 3.26
CA GLY A 72 1.38 -8.73 3.04
C GLY A 72 1.17 -8.99 1.55
N ARG A 73 0.67 -10.16 1.18
CA ARG A 73 0.23 -10.48 -0.17
C ARG A 73 -0.88 -9.52 -0.60
N ALA A 74 -0.64 -8.81 -1.69
CA ALA A 74 -1.57 -7.89 -2.32
C ALA A 74 -2.43 -8.59 -3.38
N PHE A 75 -1.77 -9.29 -4.31
CA PHE A 75 -2.44 -9.85 -5.48
C PHE A 75 -2.12 -11.34 -5.64
N GLN A 76 -3.02 -12.04 -6.29
CA GLN A 76 -2.87 -13.44 -6.68
C GLN A 76 -3.04 -13.57 -8.18
N ASP A 77 -2.62 -14.72 -8.72
CA ASP A 77 -2.81 -15.04 -10.13
C ASP A 77 -2.19 -14.02 -11.11
N ILE A 78 -1.16 -13.29 -10.67
CA ILE A 78 -0.43 -12.36 -11.55
C ILE A 78 0.32 -13.17 -12.59
N ARG A 79 0.02 -12.93 -13.86
CA ARG A 79 0.57 -13.69 -15.00
C ARG A 79 0.92 -12.76 -16.15
N GLY A 80 1.78 -13.28 -17.03
CA GLY A 80 2.14 -12.63 -18.29
C GLY A 80 3.39 -11.74 -18.18
N LYS A 81 3.60 -10.92 -19.21
CA LYS A 81 4.72 -9.99 -19.26
C LYS A 81 4.34 -8.71 -18.52
N LEU A 82 4.92 -8.53 -17.34
CA LEU A 82 4.65 -7.38 -16.48
C LEU A 82 5.61 -6.23 -16.80
N TYR A 83 5.12 -5.01 -16.61
CA TYR A 83 5.92 -3.80 -16.66
C TYR A 83 5.70 -3.02 -15.37
N PRO A 84 6.76 -2.55 -14.72
CA PRO A 84 6.59 -1.69 -13.55
C PRO A 84 5.92 -0.39 -13.99
N ALA A 85 4.99 0.11 -13.20
CA ALA A 85 4.21 1.29 -13.53
C ALA A 85 3.91 2.13 -12.29
N VAL A 86 3.81 3.43 -12.48
CA VAL A 86 3.39 4.40 -11.47
C VAL A 86 2.32 5.29 -12.12
N SER A 87 1.20 5.50 -11.43
CA SER A 87 0.16 6.45 -11.85
C SER A 87 -0.07 7.47 -10.75
N MET A 88 -0.32 8.71 -11.12
CA MET A 88 -0.59 9.80 -10.19
C MET A 88 -1.82 10.58 -10.62
N ASP A 89 -2.55 11.06 -9.63
CA ASP A 89 -3.53 12.13 -9.80
C ASP A 89 -3.01 13.39 -9.08
N ILE A 90 -2.87 14.49 -9.81
CA ILE A 90 -2.29 15.73 -9.29
C ILE A 90 -3.45 16.66 -8.90
N THR A 91 -3.80 16.63 -7.63
CA THR A 91 -4.92 17.42 -7.09
C THR A 91 -4.47 18.75 -6.45
N GLN A 92 -3.16 18.93 -6.24
CA GLN A 92 -2.55 20.13 -5.62
C GLN A 92 -1.15 20.41 -6.18
N GLU A 93 -0.66 21.64 -6.02
CA GLU A 93 0.71 22.04 -6.39
C GLU A 93 1.74 21.57 -5.35
N GLY A 94 3.00 21.41 -5.76
CA GLY A 94 4.13 21.15 -4.85
C GLY A 94 4.44 19.68 -4.55
N TRP A 95 3.92 18.74 -5.35
CA TRP A 95 4.24 17.32 -5.22
C TRP A 95 5.46 16.91 -6.04
N GLU A 96 6.30 16.07 -5.45
CA GLU A 96 7.43 15.41 -6.11
C GLU A 96 7.36 13.91 -5.83
N ILE A 97 7.61 13.11 -6.86
CA ILE A 97 7.82 11.67 -6.72
C ILE A 97 9.17 11.27 -7.30
N THR A 98 9.81 10.32 -6.64
CA THR A 98 10.97 9.61 -7.18
C THR A 98 10.57 8.14 -7.34
N ALA A 99 10.67 7.61 -8.56
CA ALA A 99 10.44 6.21 -8.85
C ALA A 99 11.77 5.55 -9.22
N VAL A 100 12.11 4.46 -8.53
CA VAL A 100 13.35 3.71 -8.72
C VAL A 100 12.99 2.34 -9.27
N PHE A 101 13.58 1.98 -10.41
CA PHE A 101 13.45 0.65 -11.01
C PHE A 101 14.83 -0.02 -11.00
N PRO A 102 14.97 -1.23 -10.42
CA PRO A 102 16.24 -1.93 -10.40
C PRO A 102 16.80 -2.16 -11.80
N GLY A 103 18.13 -2.17 -11.90
CA GLY A 103 18.86 -2.57 -13.09
C GLY A 103 18.63 -4.04 -13.45
N LYS A 104 19.20 -4.47 -14.57
CA LYS A 104 19.07 -5.86 -15.06
C LYS A 104 19.62 -6.90 -14.08
N ASP A 105 20.53 -6.50 -13.20
CA ASP A 105 21.12 -7.32 -12.14
C ASP A 105 20.29 -7.33 -10.85
N GLY A 106 19.14 -6.65 -10.84
CA GLY A 106 18.28 -6.54 -9.66
C GLY A 106 18.79 -5.54 -8.62
N THR A 107 19.77 -4.69 -8.96
CA THR A 107 20.34 -3.71 -8.03
C THR A 107 19.92 -2.28 -8.38
N SER A 108 19.99 -1.38 -7.41
CA SER A 108 19.82 0.06 -7.61
C SER A 108 20.77 0.82 -6.69
N PRO A 109 21.38 1.93 -7.14
CA PRO A 109 22.16 2.81 -6.27
C PRO A 109 21.28 3.56 -5.25
N ASP A 110 19.96 3.60 -5.45
CA ASP A 110 19.02 4.24 -4.56
C ASP A 110 18.41 3.21 -3.57
N PHE A 111 17.10 2.96 -3.64
CA PHE A 111 16.43 2.00 -2.78
C PHE A 111 16.28 0.63 -3.44
N ILE A 112 16.67 -0.42 -2.69
CA ILE A 112 16.31 -1.83 -2.91
C ILE A 112 15.83 -2.38 -1.58
N PHE A 113 14.70 -3.08 -1.57
CA PHE A 113 14.24 -3.80 -0.39
C PHE A 113 15.25 -4.89 0.00
N GLN A 114 15.76 -4.84 1.23
CA GLN A 114 16.78 -5.76 1.75
C GLN A 114 16.23 -6.91 2.60
N GLY A 115 14.91 -6.96 2.80
CA GLY A 115 14.27 -8.02 3.58
C GLY A 115 14.12 -9.33 2.80
N ASP A 116 13.61 -10.35 3.48
CA ASP A 116 13.38 -11.67 2.89
C ASP A 116 12.17 -11.64 1.93
N LEU A 117 12.46 -11.68 0.62
CA LEU A 117 11.48 -11.69 -0.46
C LEU A 117 10.68 -13.00 -0.54
N GLU A 118 11.15 -14.08 0.08
CA GLU A 118 10.51 -15.39 0.09
C GLU A 118 9.85 -15.70 1.44
N SER A 119 9.77 -14.70 2.34
CA SER A 119 9.16 -14.87 3.64
C SER A 119 7.68 -15.23 3.49
N SER A 120 7.14 -15.97 4.45
CA SER A 120 5.70 -16.30 4.47
C SER A 120 4.80 -15.06 4.56
N GLU A 121 5.33 -13.92 5.02
CA GLU A 121 4.59 -12.65 5.06
C GLU A 121 4.24 -12.15 3.66
N THR A 122 5.06 -12.45 2.65
CA THR A 122 4.76 -12.12 1.24
C THR A 122 3.61 -12.93 0.68
N LEU A 123 3.29 -14.07 1.32
CA LEU A 123 2.28 -15.02 0.87
C LEU A 123 0.96 -14.92 1.65
N ALA A 124 0.96 -14.35 2.85
CA ALA A 124 -0.24 -14.13 3.64
C ALA A 124 -0.82 -12.73 3.39
N PRO A 125 -2.15 -12.55 3.34
CA PRO A 125 -2.75 -11.22 3.31
C PRO A 125 -2.37 -10.42 4.57
N PRO A 126 -2.46 -9.07 4.56
CA PRO A 126 -2.13 -8.24 5.72
C PRO A 126 -2.91 -8.68 6.96
N VAL A 127 -2.24 -8.66 8.11
CA VAL A 127 -2.90 -8.86 9.39
C VAL A 127 -3.76 -7.63 9.67
N LYS A 128 -5.07 -7.82 9.83
CA LYS A 128 -5.97 -6.73 10.25
C LYS A 128 -5.53 -6.25 11.62
N LYS A 129 -5.31 -4.95 11.80
CA LYS A 129 -5.19 -4.37 13.14
C LYS A 129 -6.56 -4.53 13.81
N ASP A 130 -6.59 -5.18 14.98
CA ASP A 130 -7.79 -5.19 15.80
C ASP A 130 -7.98 -3.78 16.37
N ASP A 131 -9.02 -3.05 15.92
CA ASP A 131 -9.39 -1.73 16.44
C ASP A 131 -10.02 -1.81 17.85
N SER A 132 -9.43 -2.60 18.75
CA SER A 132 -9.86 -2.63 20.15
C SER A 132 -9.19 -1.51 20.95
N SER A 133 -9.45 -0.27 20.57
CA SER A 133 -9.41 0.86 21.49
C SER A 133 -10.80 1.47 21.55
N THR A 134 -11.67 0.87 22.36
CA THR A 134 -12.84 1.57 22.90
C THR A 134 -12.30 2.74 23.70
N SER A 135 -12.45 3.97 23.20
CA SER A 135 -12.43 5.12 24.07
C SER A 135 -13.65 4.99 24.98
N ASP A 136 -13.39 4.80 26.27
CA ASP A 136 -14.39 5.04 27.31
C ASP A 136 -14.63 6.56 27.33
N ASP A 137 -15.43 7.07 26.39
CA ASP A 137 -15.96 8.42 26.46
C ASP A 137 -17.04 8.42 27.54
N ALA A 138 -16.62 8.83 28.74
CA ALA A 138 -17.51 9.18 29.83
C ALA A 138 -18.50 10.24 29.33
N ASP A 139 -19.77 9.83 29.21
CA ASP A 139 -20.92 10.69 28.97
C ASP A 139 -21.06 11.71 30.11
N SER A 140 -20.53 12.92 29.89
CA SER A 140 -20.85 14.09 30.69
C SER A 140 -21.86 14.96 29.93
N GLY A 141 -23.14 14.62 30.11
CA GLY A 141 -24.22 15.58 30.29
C GLY A 141 -24.51 16.56 29.16
N SER A 142 -25.62 16.30 28.46
CA SER A 142 -26.56 17.37 28.13
C SER A 142 -28.00 16.83 28.19
N GLU A 143 -28.72 17.27 29.21
CA GLU A 143 -30.17 17.12 29.34
C GLU A 143 -30.87 17.91 28.21
N ILE A 144 -31.61 17.24 27.33
CA ILE A 144 -32.58 17.88 26.44
C ILE A 144 -33.95 17.81 27.12
N VAL A 145 -34.46 18.98 27.52
CA VAL A 145 -35.83 19.17 27.99
C VAL A 145 -36.69 19.47 26.77
N VAL A 146 -37.68 18.62 26.50
CA VAL A 146 -38.76 18.91 25.54
C VAL A 146 -39.97 19.34 26.36
N ILE A 147 -40.43 20.58 26.15
CA ILE A 147 -41.71 21.08 26.68
C ILE A 147 -42.70 21.02 25.52
N GLU A 148 -43.79 20.27 25.68
CA GLU A 148 -44.98 20.35 24.83
C GLU A 148 -46.08 21.08 25.61
N ASP A 149 -46.81 21.97 24.92
CA ASP A 149 -47.97 22.72 25.45
C ASP A 149 -49.18 21.81 25.76
#